data_AF-A0A523EGB9-F1
#
_entry.id   AF-A0A523EGB9-F1
#
_cell.length_a   1.000
_cell.length_b   1.000
_cell.length_c   1.000
_cell.angle_alpha   90.00
_cell.angle_beta   90.00
_cell.angle_gamma   90.00
#
_symmetry.space_group_name_H-M   'P 1'
#
loop_
_entity.id
_entity.type
_entity.pdbx_description
1 polymer ?
#
loop_
_entity_poly.entity_id
_entity_poly.type
_entity_poly.pdbx_seq_one_letter_code
_entity_poly.pdbx_strand_id
1 'polypeptide(L)'
;MDVKREGVAEARKRKQMIMYIVGGAVFLVLAGWVAQLEPAAPSVDRSTVWMDRVARGSMLRQVRGPGTLVPVEIRWLAARTEGRVERVLVLPGTDVEADTVILEMANPELVQSLEDARLQLRAAEARYVDLQVQLESQLLNQRALA
;
A
#
# COMPACT_ATOMS: atom_id res chain seq x y z
N MET A 1 -99.43 11.95 36.37
CA MET A 1 -99.62 12.82 35.19
C MET A 1 -98.44 12.59 34.27
N ASP A 2 -98.57 11.60 33.39
CA ASP A 2 -97.55 11.18 32.42
C ASP A 2 -97.94 11.73 31.06
N VAL A 3 -97.14 12.65 30.53
CA VAL A 3 -97.37 13.29 29.23
C VAL A 3 -96.52 12.55 28.21
N LYS A 4 -97.16 11.66 27.44
CA LYS A 4 -96.55 11.06 26.24
C LYS A 4 -96.05 12.18 25.33
N ARG A 5 -94.74 12.31 25.20
CA ARG A 5 -94.09 13.18 24.21
C ARG A 5 -94.17 12.51 22.83
N GLU A 6 -95.35 12.53 22.22
CA GLU A 6 -95.49 12.16 20.81
C GLU A 6 -94.88 13.25 19.92
N GLY A 7 -94.16 12.82 18.86
CA GLY A 7 -93.51 13.71 17.88
C GLY A 7 -92.00 13.97 18.08
N VAL A 8 -91.43 13.71 19.27
CA VAL A 8 -89.98 13.96 19.50
C VAL A 8 -89.09 12.91 18.82
N ALA A 9 -89.58 11.67 18.70
CA ALA A 9 -88.86 10.58 18.02
C ALA A 9 -88.75 10.83 16.49
N GLU A 10 -89.81 11.33 15.86
CA GLU A 10 -89.82 11.65 14.42
C GLU A 10 -88.97 12.89 14.11
N ALA A 11 -89.02 13.92 14.95
CA ALA A 11 -88.14 15.08 14.83
C ALA A 11 -86.65 14.70 14.99
N ARG A 12 -86.33 13.73 15.87
CA ARG A 12 -84.95 13.23 16.05
C ARG A 12 -84.49 12.39 14.86
N LYS A 13 -85.34 11.53 14.31
CA LYS A 13 -85.07 10.76 13.08
C LYS A 13 -84.87 11.66 11.87
N ARG A 14 -85.69 12.71 11.70
CA ARG A 14 -85.54 13.69 10.62
C ARG A 14 -84.25 14.51 10.75
N LYS A 15 -83.89 14.94 11.97
CA LYS A 15 -82.60 15.61 12.22
C LYS A 15 -81.40 14.69 11.95
N GLN A 16 -81.47 13.41 12.34
CA GLN A 16 -80.43 12.42 12.03
C GLN A 16 -80.32 12.18 10.52
N MET A 17 -81.45 12.03 9.81
CA MET A 17 -81.46 11.85 8.36
C MET A 17 -80.88 13.07 7.63
N ILE A 18 -81.23 14.29 8.06
CA ILE A 18 -80.62 15.52 7.52
C ILE A 18 -79.11 15.53 7.82
N MET A 19 -78.68 15.15 9.03
CA MET A 19 -77.26 15.08 9.37
C MET A 19 -76.50 14.05 8.53
N TYR A 20 -77.09 12.89 8.23
CA TYR A 20 -76.50 11.89 7.34
C TYR A 20 -76.44 12.35 5.88
N ILE A 21 -77.48 13.04 5.39
CA ILE A 21 -77.49 13.60 4.04
C ILE A 21 -76.43 14.69 3.92
N VAL A 22 -76.34 15.60 4.90
CA VAL A 22 -75.32 16.66 4.93
C VAL A 22 -73.92 16.05 5.07
N GLY A 23 -73.74 15.07 5.96
CA GLY A 23 -72.46 14.35 6.12
C GLY A 23 -72.05 13.61 4.85
N GLY A 24 -72.99 12.96 4.17
CA GLY A 24 -72.77 12.29 2.89
C GLY A 24 -72.43 13.26 1.77
N ALA A 25 -73.12 14.40 1.70
CA ALA A 25 -72.83 15.45 0.73
C ALA A 25 -71.43 16.05 0.96
N VAL A 26 -71.07 16.35 2.20
CA VAL A 26 -69.73 16.84 2.56
C VAL A 26 -68.65 15.80 2.23
N PHE A 27 -68.91 14.52 2.51
CA PHE A 27 -67.98 13.44 2.18
C PHE A 27 -67.77 13.31 0.68
N LEU A 28 -68.83 13.37 -0.13
CA LEU A 28 -68.74 13.30 -1.59
C LEU A 28 -67.94 14.49 -2.17
N VAL A 29 -68.16 15.69 -1.63
CA VAL A 29 -67.40 16.88 -2.02
C VAL A 29 -65.91 16.73 -1.66
N LEU A 30 -65.60 16.28 -0.44
CA LEU A 30 -64.22 16.04 -0.01
C LEU A 30 -63.54 14.93 -0.83
N ALA A 31 -64.24 13.85 -1.12
CA ALA A 31 -63.72 12.74 -1.92
C ALA A 31 -63.41 13.18 -3.36
N GLY A 32 -64.30 13.98 -3.98
CA GLY A 32 -64.07 14.56 -5.30
C GLY A 32 -62.87 15.52 -5.30
N TRP A 33 -62.75 16.35 -4.26
CA TRP A 33 -61.63 17.28 -4.12
C TRP A 33 -60.29 16.54 -3.97
N VAL A 34 -60.23 15.50 -3.14
CA VAL A 34 -59.02 14.67 -2.96
C VAL A 34 -58.64 13.91 -4.24
N ALA A 35 -59.62 13.42 -5.01
CA ALA A 35 -59.36 12.75 -6.28
C ALA A 35 -58.78 13.67 -7.36
N GLN A 36 -58.96 14.99 -7.21
CA GLN A 36 -58.49 16.01 -8.14
C GLN A 36 -57.15 16.63 -7.73
N LEU A 37 -56.60 16.26 -6.57
CA LEU A 37 -55.24 16.63 -6.21
C LEU A 37 -54.26 15.92 -7.15
N GLU A 38 -53.48 16.71 -7.88
CA GLU A 38 -52.44 16.19 -8.75
C GLU A 38 -51.42 15.37 -7.94
N PRO A 39 -50.91 14.25 -8.48
CA PRO A 39 -49.93 13.43 -7.80
C PRO A 39 -48.72 14.27 -7.38
N ALA A 40 -48.40 14.32 -6.09
CA ALA A 40 -47.29 15.10 -5.53
C ALA A 40 -45.88 14.55 -5.90
N ALA A 41 -45.81 13.57 -6.81
CA ALA A 41 -44.54 13.09 -7.33
C ALA A 41 -44.07 14.01 -8.47
N PRO A 42 -42.79 14.40 -8.50
CA PRO A 42 -42.25 15.19 -9.60
C PRO A 42 -42.45 14.42 -10.93
N SER A 43 -43.36 14.91 -11.76
CA SER A 43 -43.61 14.34 -13.08
C SER A 43 -42.67 15.00 -14.09
N VAL A 44 -41.92 14.17 -14.80
CA VAL A 44 -41.03 14.62 -15.87
C VAL A 44 -41.62 14.13 -17.18
N ASP A 45 -41.71 15.02 -18.17
CA ASP A 45 -42.21 14.66 -19.50
C ASP A 45 -41.32 13.56 -20.10
N ARG A 46 -41.92 12.46 -20.55
CA ARG A 46 -41.19 11.33 -21.15
C ARG A 46 -40.37 11.75 -22.36
N SER A 47 -40.76 12.83 -23.05
CA SER A 47 -40.01 13.36 -24.18
C SER A 47 -38.64 13.93 -23.78
N THR A 48 -38.45 14.27 -22.50
CA THR A 48 -37.23 14.88 -21.95
C THR A 48 -36.25 13.87 -21.33
N VAL A 49 -36.63 12.58 -21.25
CA VAL A 49 -35.81 11.54 -20.61
C VAL A 49 -35.39 10.49 -21.63
N TRP A 50 -34.08 10.39 -21.86
CA TRP A 50 -33.52 9.25 -22.58
C TRP A 50 -33.43 8.04 -21.64
N MET A 51 -34.34 7.10 -21.85
CA MET A 51 -34.33 5.82 -21.14
C MET A 51 -33.65 4.76 -22.01
N ASP A 52 -32.70 4.04 -21.43
CA ASP A 52 -32.07 2.88 -22.06
C ASP A 52 -31.94 1.72 -21.05
N ARG A 53 -31.79 0.49 -21.56
CA ARG A 53 -31.69 -0.72 -20.75
C ARG A 53 -30.24 -0.92 -20.29
N VAL A 54 -30.01 -0.87 -18.98
CA VAL A 54 -28.69 -1.19 -18.42
C VAL A 54 -28.32 -2.64 -18.73
N ALA A 55 -27.16 -2.83 -19.36
CA ALA A 55 -26.60 -4.14 -19.66
C ALA A 55 -25.42 -4.43 -18.73
N ARG A 56 -25.32 -5.68 -18.25
CA ARG A 56 -24.13 -6.14 -17.53
C ARG A 56 -23.14 -6.74 -18.51
N GLY A 57 -21.88 -6.34 -18.38
CA GLY A 57 -20.77 -6.84 -19.17
C GLY A 57 -19.45 -6.53 -18.49
N SER A 58 -18.37 -7.14 -18.98
CA SER A 58 -17.02 -6.84 -18.50
C SER A 58 -16.58 -5.46 -18.98
N MET A 59 -16.40 -4.51 -18.07
CA MET A 59 -15.80 -3.21 -18.38
C MET A 59 -14.33 -3.25 -18.00
N LEU A 60 -13.45 -3.50 -18.99
CA LEU A 60 -12.00 -3.48 -18.76
C LEU A 60 -11.52 -2.03 -18.69
N ARG A 61 -11.13 -1.60 -17.49
CA ARG A 61 -10.50 -0.29 -17.27
C ARG A 61 -8.99 -0.43 -17.38
N GLN A 62 -8.44 -0.17 -18.55
CA GLN A 62 -6.99 -0.09 -18.77
C GLN A 62 -6.52 1.34 -18.50
N VAL A 63 -5.70 1.52 -17.46
CA VAL A 63 -5.07 2.81 -17.15
C VAL A 63 -3.60 2.73 -17.53
N ARG A 64 -3.13 3.66 -18.36
CA ARG A 64 -1.70 3.80 -18.64
C ARG A 64 -1.07 4.57 -17.49
N GLY A 65 -0.10 3.95 -16.82
CA GLY A 65 0.76 4.62 -15.85
C GLY A 65 2.03 5.10 -16.54
N PRO A 66 2.13 6.40 -16.92
CA PRO A 66 3.40 6.92 -17.40
C PRO A 66 4.41 6.89 -16.25
N GLY A 67 5.62 6.44 -16.56
CA GLY A 67 6.72 6.37 -15.60
C GLY A 67 8.05 6.36 -16.34
N THR A 68 9.12 6.64 -15.61
CA THR A 68 10.49 6.59 -16.13
C THR A 68 11.21 5.39 -15.52
N LEU A 69 12.03 4.72 -16.32
CA LEU A 69 12.90 3.68 -15.81
C LEU A 69 14.03 4.34 -15.04
N VAL A 70 14.14 3.99 -13.76
CA VAL A 70 15.24 4.38 -12.89
C VAL A 70 16.04 3.12 -12.54
N PRO A 71 17.37 3.21 -12.43
CA PRO A 71 18.18 2.08 -11.98
C PRO A 71 17.78 1.67 -10.55
N VAL A 72 17.79 0.36 -10.29
CA VAL A 72 17.43 -0.20 -8.98
C VAL A 72 18.46 0.18 -7.92
N GLU A 73 19.74 0.15 -8.27
CA GLU A 73 20.85 0.49 -7.38
C GLU A 73 21.92 1.27 -8.15
N ILE A 74 22.42 2.35 -7.55
CA ILE A 74 23.55 3.12 -8.06
C ILE A 74 24.68 2.97 -7.05
N ARG A 75 25.82 2.44 -7.50
CA ARG A 75 27.00 2.25 -6.65
C ARG A 75 28.17 3.05 -7.20
N TRP A 76 28.70 3.91 -6.35
CA TRP A 76 29.96 4.62 -6.62
C TRP A 76 31.12 3.78 -6.13
N LEU A 77 32.08 3.51 -7.00
CA LEU A 77 33.29 2.75 -6.68
C LEU A 77 34.44 3.72 -6.41
N ALA A 78 35.00 3.66 -5.22
CA ALA A 78 36.20 4.40 -4.84
C ALA A 78 37.34 3.43 -4.53
N ALA A 79 38.56 3.79 -4.91
CA ALA A 79 39.75 3.04 -4.53
C ALA A 79 39.95 3.11 -3.01
N ARG A 80 40.23 1.96 -2.37
CA ARG A 80 40.51 1.89 -0.92
C ARG A 80 41.87 2.47 -0.55
N THR A 81 42.80 2.45 -1.49
CA THR A 81 44.18 2.89 -1.33
C THR A 81 44.51 3.84 -2.47
N GLU A 82 45.35 4.83 -2.18
CA GLU A 82 45.91 5.67 -3.24
C GLU A 82 46.77 4.81 -4.18
N GLY A 83 46.83 5.19 -5.45
CA GLY A 83 47.55 4.44 -6.47
C GLY A 83 47.41 5.10 -7.83
N ARG A 84 48.38 4.84 -8.69
CA ARG A 84 48.35 5.29 -10.08
C ARG A 84 47.60 4.26 -10.91
N VAL A 85 46.58 4.70 -11.65
CA VAL A 85 45.87 3.84 -12.62
C VAL A 85 46.85 3.47 -13.72
N GLU A 86 47.14 2.17 -13.86
CA GLU A 86 48.01 1.67 -14.93
C GLU A 86 47.20 1.29 -16.16
N ARG A 87 46.05 0.64 -15.93
CA ARG A 87 45.20 0.16 -17.02
C ARG A 87 43.73 0.20 -16.65
N VAL A 88 42.92 0.62 -17.61
CA VAL A 88 41.45 0.50 -17.57
C VAL A 88 41.09 -0.72 -18.40
N LEU A 89 40.51 -1.74 -17.77
CA LEU A 89 40.17 -3.01 -18.42
C LEU A 89 38.78 -3.01 -19.03
N VAL A 90 37.86 -2.28 -18.41
CA VAL A 90 36.44 -2.25 -18.79
C VAL A 90 36.05 -0.82 -19.19
N LEU A 91 35.40 -0.71 -20.35
CA LEU A 91 34.90 0.56 -20.87
C LEU A 91 33.47 0.83 -20.36
N PRO A 92 33.06 2.10 -20.26
CA PRO A 92 31.70 2.47 -19.84
C PRO A 92 30.63 1.81 -20.73
N GLY A 93 29.58 1.27 -20.11
CA GLY A 93 28.47 0.62 -20.82
C GLY A 93 28.64 -0.88 -21.06
N THR A 94 29.74 -1.47 -20.59
CA THR A 94 29.95 -2.92 -20.60
C THR A 94 29.24 -3.56 -19.41
N ASP A 95 28.57 -4.70 -19.61
CA ASP A 95 28.03 -5.50 -18.51
C ASP A 95 29.16 -6.10 -17.67
N VAL A 96 29.03 -6.03 -16.34
CA VAL A 96 30.04 -6.53 -15.39
C VAL A 96 29.40 -7.46 -14.37
N GLU A 97 30.11 -8.52 -14.03
CA GLU A 97 29.81 -9.37 -12.88
C GLU A 97 30.50 -8.86 -11.62
N ALA A 98 30.12 -9.36 -10.44
CA ALA A 98 30.61 -8.88 -9.14
C ALA A 98 32.15 -8.93 -8.98
N ASP A 99 32.81 -9.91 -9.60
CA ASP A 99 34.25 -10.14 -9.50
C ASP A 99 35.03 -9.55 -10.68
N THR A 100 34.37 -8.79 -11.56
CA THR A 100 35.01 -8.22 -12.75
C THR A 100 36.00 -7.12 -12.36
N VAL A 101 37.26 -7.28 -12.78
CA VAL A 101 38.29 -6.26 -12.56
C VAL A 101 38.11 -5.12 -13.56
N ILE A 102 37.69 -3.95 -13.05
CA ILE A 102 37.41 -2.77 -13.88
C ILE A 102 38.70 -2.01 -14.21
N LEU A 103 39.60 -1.91 -13.24
CA LEU A 103 40.83 -1.11 -13.30
C LEU A 103 41.97 -1.79 -12.55
N GLU A 104 43.18 -1.61 -13.05
CA GLU A 104 44.42 -2.02 -12.41
C GLU A 104 45.17 -0.78 -11.93
N MET A 105 45.54 -0.76 -10.65
CA MET A 105 46.29 0.32 -10.03
C MET A 105 47.61 -0.20 -9.49
N ALA A 106 48.65 0.61 -9.63
CA ALA A 106 49.94 0.37 -8.98
C ALA A 106 50.18 1.36 -7.86
N ASN A 107 50.57 0.83 -6.70
CA ASN A 107 51.07 1.60 -5.57
C ASN A 107 52.38 0.95 -5.07
N PRO A 108 53.56 1.54 -5.37
CA PRO A 108 54.84 1.02 -4.91
C PRO A 108 54.99 0.98 -3.38
N GLU A 109 54.42 1.95 -2.67
CA GLU A 109 54.48 2.03 -1.20
C GLU A 109 53.67 0.88 -0.57
N LEU A 110 52.50 0.56 -1.13
CA LEU A 110 51.70 -0.57 -0.67
C LEU A 110 52.45 -1.90 -0.87
N VAL A 111 53.12 -2.06 -2.02
CA VAL A 111 53.94 -3.25 -2.30
C VAL A 111 55.09 -3.39 -1.29
N GLN A 112 55.79 -2.28 -1.00
CA GLN A 112 56.84 -2.27 0.02
C GLN A 112 56.29 -2.65 1.40
N SER A 113 55.19 -2.02 1.82
CA SER A 113 54.57 -2.30 3.13
C SER A 113 54.12 -3.75 3.29
N LEU A 114 53.67 -4.38 2.19
CA LEU A 114 53.28 -5.79 2.17
C LEU A 114 54.48 -6.70 2.37
N GLU A 115 55.62 -6.38 1.74
CA GLU A 115 56.83 -7.19 1.89
C GLU A 115 57.42 -7.05 3.29
N ASP A 116 57.44 -5.84 3.85
CA ASP A 116 57.87 -5.61 5.23
C ASP A 116 56.98 -6.39 6.22
N ALA A 117 55.65 -6.37 6.03
CA ALA A 117 54.72 -7.13 6.86
C ALA A 117 54.94 -8.65 6.76
N ARG A 118 55.26 -9.18 5.57
CA ARG A 118 55.61 -10.60 5.38
C ARG A 118 56.90 -10.96 6.09
N LEU A 119 57.92 -10.12 6.03
CA LEU A 119 59.18 -10.34 6.73
C LEU A 119 58.97 -10.32 8.25
N GLN A 120 58.14 -9.41 8.76
CA GLN A 120 57.77 -9.36 10.17
C GLN A 120 57.04 -10.61 10.63
N LEU A 121 56.10 -11.12 9.82
CA LEU A 121 55.38 -12.37 10.09
C LEU A 121 56.36 -13.54 10.19
N ARG A 122 57.24 -13.72 9.21
CA ARG A 122 58.26 -14.80 9.22
C ARG A 122 59.19 -14.71 10.43
N ALA A 123 59.60 -13.50 10.80
CA ALA A 123 60.43 -13.29 11.98
C ALA A 123 59.68 -13.65 13.28
N ALA A 124 58.38 -13.37 13.35
CA ALA A 124 57.55 -13.74 14.49
C ALA A 124 57.32 -15.26 14.57
N GLU A 125 57.08 -15.92 13.44
CA GLU A 125 56.97 -17.38 13.34
C GLU A 125 58.26 -18.07 13.79
N ALA A 126 59.42 -17.60 13.33
CA ALA A 126 60.71 -18.14 13.77
C ALA A 126 60.91 -18.01 15.29
N ARG A 127 60.61 -16.84 15.86
CA ARG A 127 60.67 -16.64 17.32
C ARG A 127 59.71 -17.55 18.08
N TYR A 128 58.52 -17.82 17.53
CA TYR A 128 57.56 -18.73 18.14
C TYR A 128 58.10 -20.16 18.19
N VAL A 129 58.67 -20.64 17.08
CA VAL A 129 59.31 -21.97 17.02
C VAL A 129 60.49 -22.06 17.98
N ASP A 130 61.36 -21.06 17.99
CA ASP A 130 62.50 -21.00 18.92
C ASP A 130 62.02 -21.07 20.38
N LEU A 131 60.97 -20.32 20.73
CA LEU A 131 60.39 -20.34 22.07
C LEU A 131 59.79 -21.70 22.42
N GLN A 132 59.11 -22.37 21.47
CA GLN A 132 58.61 -23.73 21.69
C GLN A 132 59.74 -24.71 22.01
N VAL A 133 60.81 -24.70 21.21
CA VAL A 133 61.97 -25.58 21.42
C VAL A 133 62.67 -25.27 22.74
N GLN A 134 62.77 -24.00 23.12
CA GLN A 134 63.32 -23.61 24.42
C GLN A 134 62.48 -24.13 25.59
N LEU A 135 61.15 -24.00 25.52
CA LEU A 135 60.24 -24.49 26.55
C LEU A 135 60.26 -26.03 26.66
N GLU A 136 60.31 -26.73 25.52
CA GLU A 136 60.44 -28.20 25.50
C GLU A 136 61.76 -28.65 26.15
N SER A 137 62.86 -27.98 25.80
CA SER A 137 64.18 -28.24 26.41
C SER A 137 64.16 -27.98 27.92
N GLN A 138 63.52 -26.90 28.38
CA GLN A 138 63.36 -26.59 29.81
C GLN A 138 62.54 -27.66 30.55
N LEU A 139 61.45 -28.15 29.94
CA LEU A 139 60.64 -29.22 30.51
C LEU A 139 61.43 -30.53 30.63
N LEU A 140 62.19 -30.90 29.60
CA LEU A 140 63.04 -32.09 29.62
C LEU A 140 64.11 -32.00 30.72
N ASN A 141 64.75 -30.83 30.85
CA ASN A 141 65.74 -30.57 31.92
C ASN A 141 65.12 -30.66 33.32
N GLN A 142 63.91 -30.12 33.52
CA GLN A 142 63.21 -30.24 34.80
C GLN A 142 62.88 -31.70 35.16
N ARG A 143 62.47 -32.51 34.17
CA ARG A 143 62.19 -33.94 34.38
C ARG A 143 63.44 -34.76 34.71
N ALA A 144 64.60 -34.39 34.17
CA ALA A 144 65.86 -35.10 34.42
C ALA A 144 66.43 -34.85 35.83
N LEU A 145 66.01 -33.77 36.49
CA LEU A 145 66.42 -33.39 37.84
C LEU A 145 65.51 -33.95 38.95
N ALA A 146 64.37 -34.56 38.59
CA ALA A 146 63.42 -35.20 39.49
C ALA A 146 63.64 -36.72 39.54
#